data_AF-A0A497M0S0-F1
#
_entry.id   AF-A0A497M0S0-F1
#
_cell.length_a   1.000
_cell.length_b   1.000
_cell.length_c   1.000
_cell.angle_alpha   90.00
_cell.angle_beta   90.00
_cell.angle_gamma   90.00
#
_symmetry.space_group_name_H-M   'P 1'
#
loop_
_entity.id
_entity.type
_entity.pdbx_description
1 polymer ?
#
loop_
_entity_poly.entity_id
_entity_poly.type
_entity_poly.pdbx_seq_one_letter_code
_entity_poly.pdbx_strand_id
1 'polypeptide(L)'
;LREKIRRIVTSSTAEDAVNVYEAIEIAQPGGLGKASDLDVNDPESKRRIVEERISLYEVFRIASAYDSICSEWVNNYPITFDIGYPYFRRQIEKTSDINLATVNTFLKILAEVPDTLIARKAGREKALEVSLEAKRILKLGGLETEIGRREIIKFDNMLRHAKNSLNPGPTADIVSAVLALSILEGFRP
;
A
#
# COMPACT_ATOMS: atom_id res chain seq x y z
N LEU A 1 7.85 9.42 -15.43
CA LEU A 1 7.02 9.90 -14.29
C LEU A 1 7.74 9.84 -12.94
N ARG A 2 8.30 8.68 -12.55
CA ARG A 2 8.98 8.42 -11.26
C ARG A 2 9.94 9.53 -10.77
N GLU A 3 10.86 10.01 -11.62
CA GLU A 3 11.79 11.08 -11.25
C GLU A 3 11.11 12.42 -10.89
N LYS A 4 9.97 12.73 -11.52
CA LYS A 4 9.21 13.94 -11.19
C LYS A 4 8.53 13.79 -9.83
N ILE A 5 7.97 12.60 -9.54
CA ILE A 5 7.37 12.28 -8.25
C ILE A 5 8.43 12.40 -7.15
N ARG A 6 9.62 11.82 -7.35
CA ARG A 6 10.74 11.94 -6.39
C ARG A 6 11.01 13.39 -6.03
N ARG A 7 11.15 14.26 -7.04
CA ARG A 7 11.43 15.69 -6.82
C ARG A 7 10.34 16.34 -5.95
N ILE A 8 9.07 16.14 -6.30
CA ILE A 8 7.92 16.69 -5.56
C ILE A 8 7.91 16.19 -4.10
N VAL A 9 8.07 14.89 -3.90
CA VAL A 9 8.06 14.29 -2.56
C VAL A 9 9.20 14.83 -1.71
N THR A 10 10.43 14.87 -2.24
CA THR A 10 11.61 15.39 -1.52
C THR A 10 11.59 16.91 -1.31
N SER A 11 10.76 17.64 -2.06
CA SER A 11 10.57 19.09 -1.89
C SER A 11 9.34 19.44 -1.06
N SER A 12 8.68 18.45 -0.44
CA SER A 12 7.55 18.68 0.45
C SER A 12 7.95 19.56 1.65
N THR A 13 6.96 20.21 2.23
CA THR A 13 7.14 21.24 3.25
C THR A 13 6.49 20.83 4.58
N ALA A 14 6.70 21.64 5.61
CA ALA A 14 6.00 21.49 6.88
C ALA A 14 4.49 21.74 6.76
N GLU A 15 4.08 22.61 5.82
CA GLU A 15 2.66 22.84 5.54
C GLU A 15 2.02 21.58 4.93
N ASP A 16 2.71 20.92 3.99
CA ASP A 16 2.25 19.62 3.45
C ASP A 16 2.12 18.57 4.55
N ALA A 17 3.06 18.55 5.51
CA ALA A 17 3.00 17.65 6.66
C ALA A 17 1.76 17.94 7.54
N VAL A 18 1.54 19.19 7.94
CA VAL A 18 0.38 19.59 8.74
C VAL A 18 -0.93 19.23 8.04
N ASN A 19 -1.03 19.52 6.74
CA ASN A 19 -2.22 19.20 5.94
C ASN A 19 -2.52 17.68 5.93
N VAL A 20 -1.48 16.83 5.89
CA VAL A 20 -1.65 15.37 6.01
C VAL A 20 -2.12 14.98 7.42
N TYR A 21 -1.60 15.59 8.48
CA TYR A 21 -2.08 15.32 9.85
C TYR A 21 -3.55 15.69 10.02
N GLU A 22 -3.96 16.85 9.50
CA GLU A 22 -5.35 17.29 9.52
C GLU A 22 -6.25 16.36 8.69
N ALA A 23 -5.79 15.92 7.51
CA ALA A 23 -6.52 14.95 6.71
C ALA A 23 -6.69 13.60 7.45
N ILE A 24 -5.67 13.15 8.18
CA ILE A 24 -5.73 11.94 9.01
C ILE A 24 -6.72 12.13 10.17
N GLU A 25 -6.70 13.29 10.82
CA GLU A 25 -7.61 13.64 11.92
C GLU A 25 -9.08 13.63 11.44
N ILE A 26 -9.35 14.13 10.24
CA ILE A 26 -10.68 14.10 9.60
C ILE A 26 -11.08 12.68 9.19
N ALA A 27 -10.16 11.93 8.56
CA ALA A 27 -10.44 10.60 8.03
C ALA A 27 -10.58 9.53 9.12
N GLN A 28 -9.95 9.74 10.28
CA GLN A 28 -9.92 8.82 11.43
C GLN A 28 -9.60 7.35 11.03
N PRO A 29 -8.50 7.10 10.31
CA PRO A 29 -8.20 5.76 9.83
C PRO A 29 -7.83 4.82 10.98
N GLY A 30 -8.36 3.60 10.96
CA GLY A 30 -8.04 2.59 11.96
C GLY A 30 -6.68 1.93 11.72
N GLY A 31 -5.91 1.70 12.79
CA GLY A 31 -4.69 0.88 12.74
C GLY A 31 -3.40 1.64 12.37
N LEU A 32 -3.35 2.95 12.61
CA LEU A 32 -2.11 3.74 12.55
C LEU A 32 -1.08 3.31 13.59
N GLY A 33 -1.52 2.81 14.75
CA GLY A 33 -0.64 2.47 15.85
C GLY A 33 -0.07 3.71 16.53
N LYS A 34 1.09 3.57 17.17
CA LYS A 34 1.83 4.66 17.82
C LYS A 34 3.17 4.87 17.12
N ALA A 35 3.49 6.11 16.78
CA ALA A 35 4.80 6.49 16.25
C ALA A 35 5.78 6.80 17.39
N SER A 36 7.08 6.62 17.12
CA SER A 36 8.14 6.94 18.09
C SER A 36 8.40 8.43 18.24
N ASP A 37 8.09 9.21 17.20
CA ASP A 37 8.17 10.67 17.18
C ASP A 37 7.09 11.22 16.24
N LEU A 38 6.68 12.46 16.48
CA LEU A 38 5.63 13.16 15.73
C LEU A 38 4.35 12.32 15.57
N ASP A 39 3.86 11.68 16.64
CA ASP A 39 2.65 10.86 16.57
C ASP A 39 1.45 11.70 16.15
N VAL A 40 0.63 11.19 15.22
CA VAL A 40 -0.56 11.90 14.71
C VAL A 40 -1.62 12.18 15.79
N ASN A 41 -1.61 11.42 16.90
CA ASN A 41 -2.50 11.60 18.03
C ASN A 41 -1.89 12.52 19.11
N ASP A 42 -0.62 12.91 18.97
CA ASP A 42 0.00 13.88 19.86
C ASP A 42 -0.34 15.29 19.36
N PRO A 43 -1.12 16.09 20.12
CA PRO A 43 -1.50 17.44 19.72
C PRO A 43 -0.28 18.36 19.53
N GLU A 44 0.86 18.01 20.12
CA GLU A 44 2.11 18.75 20.03
C GLU A 44 2.84 18.53 18.69
N SER A 45 2.56 17.43 17.99
CA SER A 45 3.22 17.09 16.73
C SER A 45 3.06 18.16 15.67
N LYS A 46 1.84 18.68 15.47
CA LYS A 46 1.59 19.74 14.47
C LYS A 46 2.36 21.02 14.80
N ARG A 47 2.45 21.39 16.08
CA ARG A 47 3.22 22.57 16.52
C ARG A 47 4.72 22.38 16.23
N ARG A 48 5.28 21.23 16.62
CA ARG A 48 6.69 20.89 16.37
C ARG A 48 7.03 20.86 14.89
N ILE A 49 6.18 20.26 14.05
CA ILE A 49 6.37 20.21 12.59
C ILE A 49 6.58 21.61 12.01
N VAL A 50 5.77 22.59 12.44
CA VAL A 50 5.87 23.97 11.97
C VAL A 50 7.11 24.68 12.53
N GLU A 51 7.34 24.59 13.85
CA GLU A 51 8.45 25.29 14.52
C GLU A 51 9.82 24.79 14.07
N GLU A 52 9.97 23.47 13.95
CA GLU A 52 11.20 22.80 13.54
C GLU A 52 11.33 22.70 12.00
N ARG A 53 10.30 23.13 11.24
CA ARG A 53 10.22 23.10 9.76
C ARG A 53 10.41 21.70 9.16
N ILE A 54 9.81 20.70 9.78
CA ILE A 54 9.93 19.29 9.38
C ILE A 54 9.05 19.04 8.16
N SER A 55 9.63 18.59 7.06
CA SER A 55 8.88 18.28 5.83
C SER A 55 8.03 17.02 5.94
N LEU A 56 7.01 16.89 5.07
CA LEU A 56 6.23 15.64 4.97
C LEU A 56 7.12 14.43 4.65
N TYR A 57 8.15 14.61 3.83
CA TYR A 57 9.14 13.58 3.54
C TYR A 57 9.85 13.10 4.81
N GLU A 58 10.28 14.02 5.68
CA GLU A 58 10.92 13.68 6.95
C GLU A 58 9.97 12.98 7.91
N VAL A 59 8.70 13.39 7.99
CA VAL A 59 7.68 12.66 8.75
C VAL A 59 7.55 11.22 8.23
N PHE A 60 7.38 11.03 6.93
CA PHE A 60 7.22 9.69 6.36
C PHE A 60 8.47 8.82 6.55
N ARG A 61 9.67 9.41 6.65
CA ARG A 61 10.88 8.66 7.00
C ARG A 61 10.78 8.00 8.37
N ILE A 62 10.15 8.64 9.36
CA ILE A 62 9.96 8.07 10.71
C ILE A 62 9.18 6.75 10.63
N ALA A 63 8.12 6.72 9.82
CA ALA A 63 7.24 5.56 9.70
C ALA A 63 7.65 4.54 8.62
N SER A 64 8.58 4.90 7.72
CA SER A 64 8.97 4.08 6.56
C SER A 64 9.46 2.67 6.87
N ALA A 65 9.95 2.42 8.09
CA ALA A 65 10.42 1.10 8.51
C ALA A 65 9.27 0.10 8.81
N TYR A 66 8.06 0.59 9.10
CA TYR A 66 6.92 -0.23 9.52
C TYR A 66 5.60 0.09 8.80
N ASP A 67 5.61 1.02 7.85
CA ASP A 67 4.47 1.36 7.00
C ASP A 67 4.87 1.40 5.52
N SER A 68 4.25 0.54 4.72
CA SER A 68 4.59 0.41 3.29
C SER A 68 4.24 1.65 2.48
N ILE A 69 3.22 2.43 2.86
CA ILE A 69 2.87 3.66 2.15
C ILE A 69 3.95 4.72 2.39
N CYS A 70 4.36 4.88 3.64
CA CYS A 70 5.47 5.77 3.98
C CYS A 70 6.78 5.31 3.30
N SER A 71 7.02 4.00 3.24
CA SER A 71 8.17 3.41 2.54
C SER A 71 8.16 3.69 1.03
N GLU A 72 7.00 3.56 0.37
CA GLU A 72 6.84 3.92 -1.05
C GLU A 72 7.25 5.39 -1.27
N TRP A 73 6.74 6.32 -0.49
CA TRP A 73 7.09 7.74 -0.65
C TRP A 73 8.58 8.01 -0.47
N VAL A 74 9.17 7.45 0.58
CA VAL A 74 10.58 7.70 0.94
C VAL A 74 11.54 7.05 -0.05
N ASN A 75 11.22 5.85 -0.52
CA ASN A 75 12.09 5.06 -1.38
C ASN A 75 11.76 5.18 -2.88
N ASN A 76 10.97 6.20 -3.26
CA ASN A 76 10.60 6.47 -4.64
C ASN A 76 9.81 5.32 -5.29
N TYR A 77 8.81 4.81 -4.59
CA TYR A 77 7.75 3.89 -5.02
C TYR A 77 8.23 2.55 -5.62
N PRO A 78 9.11 1.79 -4.93
CA PRO A 78 9.62 0.52 -5.46
C PRO A 78 8.54 -0.54 -5.70
N ILE A 79 7.56 -0.69 -4.82
CA ILE A 79 6.50 -1.70 -4.97
C ILE A 79 5.60 -1.32 -6.14
N THR A 80 5.18 -0.05 -6.26
CA THR A 80 4.36 0.40 -7.39
C THR A 80 5.10 0.28 -8.72
N PHE A 81 6.33 0.79 -8.85
CA PHE A 81 7.02 0.84 -10.15
C PHE A 81 7.73 -0.47 -10.53
N ASP A 82 8.25 -1.22 -9.57
CA ASP A 82 9.14 -2.35 -9.85
C ASP A 82 8.42 -3.70 -9.73
N ILE A 83 7.33 -3.79 -8.96
CA ILE A 83 6.56 -5.02 -8.75
C ILE A 83 5.18 -4.92 -9.41
N GLY A 84 4.35 -3.99 -8.93
CA GLY A 84 2.94 -3.89 -9.26
C GLY A 84 2.70 -3.54 -10.72
N TYR A 85 3.24 -2.40 -11.17
CA TYR A 85 3.03 -1.90 -12.53
C TYR A 85 3.52 -2.85 -13.63
N PRO A 86 4.75 -3.41 -13.56
CA PRO A 86 5.20 -4.37 -14.56
C PRO A 86 4.36 -5.65 -14.59
N TYR A 87 3.85 -6.11 -13.44
CA TYR A 87 2.99 -7.27 -13.38
C TYR A 87 1.59 -6.99 -13.96
N PHE A 88 0.99 -5.86 -13.60
CA PHE A 88 -0.30 -5.41 -14.14
C PHE A 88 -0.26 -5.30 -15.67
N ARG A 89 0.77 -4.63 -16.20
CA ARG A 89 1.03 -4.52 -17.65
C ARG A 89 1.01 -5.88 -18.35
N ARG A 90 1.77 -6.86 -17.85
CA ARG A 90 1.82 -8.21 -18.44
C ARG A 90 0.48 -8.93 -18.37
N GLN A 91 -0.29 -8.74 -17.31
CA GLN A 91 -1.61 -9.35 -17.18
C GLN A 91 -2.59 -8.74 -18.20
N ILE A 92 -2.62 -7.41 -18.32
CA ILE A 92 -3.42 -6.71 -19.34
C ILE A 92 -3.05 -7.18 -20.76
N GLU A 93 -1.76 -7.25 -21.09
CA GLU A 93 -1.30 -7.72 -22.41
C GLU A 93 -1.73 -9.16 -22.71
N LYS A 94 -1.85 -10.00 -21.67
CA LYS A 94 -2.21 -11.41 -21.80
C LYS A 94 -3.71 -11.63 -21.89
N THR A 95 -4.50 -10.92 -21.11
CA THR A 95 -5.92 -11.24 -20.91
C THR A 95 -6.88 -10.17 -21.43
N SER A 96 -6.40 -8.94 -21.63
CA SER A 96 -7.22 -7.76 -21.93
C SER A 96 -8.34 -7.52 -20.91
N ASP A 97 -8.20 -8.05 -19.68
CA ASP A 97 -9.20 -7.93 -18.61
C ASP A 97 -8.61 -7.16 -17.43
N ILE A 98 -9.10 -5.94 -17.23
CA ILE A 98 -8.66 -5.03 -16.17
C ILE A 98 -8.95 -5.56 -14.78
N ASN A 99 -10.11 -6.20 -14.57
CA ASN A 99 -10.50 -6.71 -13.25
C ASN A 99 -9.59 -7.88 -12.88
N LEU A 100 -9.36 -8.79 -13.84
CA LEU A 100 -8.43 -9.89 -13.69
C LEU A 100 -7.01 -9.39 -13.38
N ALA A 101 -6.51 -8.45 -14.18
CA ALA A 101 -5.18 -7.90 -13.99
C ALA A 101 -5.03 -7.21 -12.63
N THR A 102 -6.07 -6.49 -12.19
CA THR A 102 -6.09 -5.79 -10.89
C THR A 102 -5.99 -6.78 -9.73
N VAL A 103 -6.86 -7.80 -9.69
CA VAL A 103 -6.84 -8.80 -8.61
C VAL A 103 -5.56 -9.61 -8.60
N ASN A 104 -5.08 -10.04 -9.77
CA ASN A 104 -3.82 -10.79 -9.84
C ASN A 104 -2.62 -9.91 -9.43
N THR A 105 -2.65 -8.60 -9.71
CA THR A 105 -1.62 -7.65 -9.25
C THR A 105 -1.66 -7.45 -7.74
N PHE A 106 -2.86 -7.34 -7.16
CA PHE A 106 -3.04 -7.32 -5.71
C PHE A 106 -2.41 -8.56 -5.05
N LEU A 107 -2.74 -9.76 -5.54
CA LEU A 107 -2.16 -11.00 -5.03
C LEU A 107 -0.64 -11.03 -5.21
N LYS A 108 -0.12 -10.47 -6.31
CA LYS A 108 1.33 -10.42 -6.60
C LYS A 108 2.07 -9.58 -5.59
N ILE A 109 1.57 -8.38 -5.30
CA ILE A 109 2.17 -7.50 -4.30
C ILE A 109 2.09 -8.17 -2.93
N LEU A 110 0.91 -8.66 -2.55
CA LEU A 110 0.71 -9.32 -1.24
C LEU A 110 1.58 -10.55 -1.06
N ALA A 111 1.85 -11.30 -2.13
CA ALA A 111 2.72 -12.48 -2.12
C ALA A 111 4.20 -12.18 -1.90
N GLU A 112 4.65 -10.97 -2.23
CA GLU A 112 6.06 -10.55 -2.16
C GLU A 112 6.34 -9.59 -1.00
N VAL A 113 5.35 -8.79 -0.63
CA VAL A 113 5.45 -7.78 0.41
C VAL A 113 4.38 -8.05 1.48
N PRO A 114 4.77 -8.54 2.67
CA PRO A 114 3.84 -8.71 3.78
C PRO A 114 3.19 -7.39 4.16
N ASP A 115 1.87 -7.39 4.27
CA ASP A 115 1.09 -6.17 4.49
C ASP A 115 1.34 -5.57 5.89
N THR A 116 1.70 -4.29 5.93
CA THR A 116 2.08 -3.62 7.17
C THR A 116 0.90 -3.35 8.09
N LEU A 117 -0.33 -3.21 7.57
CA LEU A 117 -1.51 -3.03 8.42
C LEU A 117 -1.87 -4.35 9.12
N ILE A 118 -1.77 -5.48 8.40
CA ILE A 118 -1.91 -6.81 9.00
C ILE A 118 -0.81 -7.01 10.06
N ALA A 119 0.44 -6.68 9.74
CA ALA A 119 1.54 -6.83 10.69
C ALA A 119 1.31 -6.03 11.99
N ARG A 120 0.75 -4.81 11.89
CA ARG A 120 0.40 -3.98 13.05
C ARG A 120 -0.78 -4.54 13.87
N LYS A 121 -1.80 -5.09 13.20
CA LYS A 121 -3.03 -5.56 13.87
C LYS A 121 -2.94 -7.00 14.40
N ALA A 122 -2.22 -7.87 13.69
CA ALA A 122 -2.21 -9.31 13.92
C ALA A 122 -0.79 -9.92 13.98
N GLY A 123 0.26 -9.11 13.89
CA GLY A 123 1.64 -9.54 13.99
C GLY A 123 2.27 -9.92 12.64
N ARG A 124 3.60 -9.86 12.59
CA ARG A 124 4.39 -10.11 11.37
C ARG A 124 4.25 -11.54 10.85
N GLU A 125 4.15 -12.54 11.74
CA GLU A 125 3.95 -13.94 11.35
C GLU A 125 2.65 -14.11 10.57
N LYS A 126 1.57 -13.48 11.03
CA LYS A 126 0.27 -13.55 10.35
C LYS A 126 0.30 -12.86 8.99
N ALA A 127 0.99 -11.72 8.88
CA ALA A 127 1.18 -11.05 7.59
C ALA A 127 1.95 -11.95 6.60
N LEU A 128 2.95 -12.69 7.07
CA LEU A 128 3.69 -13.67 6.25
C LEU A 128 2.82 -14.84 5.81
N GLU A 129 1.98 -15.39 6.70
CA GLU A 129 1.03 -16.45 6.35
C GLU A 129 0.07 -15.98 5.22
N VAL A 130 -0.45 -14.76 5.34
CA VAL A 130 -1.30 -14.15 4.30
C VAL A 130 -0.55 -14.02 2.97
N SER A 131 0.72 -13.60 2.99
CA SER A 131 1.56 -13.55 1.78
C SER A 131 1.79 -14.93 1.17
N LEU A 132 2.05 -15.96 1.99
CA LEU A 132 2.25 -17.33 1.50
C LEU A 132 0.99 -17.86 0.83
N GLU A 133 -0.17 -17.53 1.37
CA GLU A 133 -1.46 -17.94 0.80
C GLU A 133 -1.74 -17.21 -0.52
N ALA A 134 -1.51 -15.90 -0.60
CA ALA A 134 -1.58 -15.14 -1.86
C ALA A 134 -0.64 -15.74 -2.93
N LYS A 135 0.58 -16.12 -2.53
CA LYS A 135 1.56 -16.77 -3.42
C LYS A 135 1.06 -18.13 -3.92
N ARG A 136 0.44 -18.93 -3.05
CA ARG A 136 -0.16 -20.24 -3.42
C ARG A 136 -1.26 -20.05 -4.44
N ILE A 137 -2.16 -19.10 -4.23
CA ILE A 137 -3.28 -18.79 -5.12
C ILE A 137 -2.79 -18.33 -6.49
N LEU A 138 -1.76 -17.48 -6.55
CA LEU A 138 -1.14 -17.09 -7.81
C LEU A 138 -0.53 -18.28 -8.57
N LYS A 139 0.11 -19.23 -7.88
CA LYS A 139 0.61 -20.46 -8.50
C LYS A 139 -0.50 -21.34 -9.08
N LEU A 140 -1.70 -21.27 -8.51
CA LEU A 140 -2.89 -21.93 -9.05
C LEU A 140 -3.49 -21.17 -10.26
N GLY A 141 -2.93 -20.02 -10.64
CA GLY A 141 -3.35 -19.21 -11.78
C GLY A 141 -4.22 -18.01 -11.42
N GLY A 142 -4.42 -17.71 -10.14
CA GLY A 142 -5.22 -16.55 -9.71
C GLY A 142 -6.62 -16.56 -10.33
N LEU A 143 -7.08 -15.42 -10.85
CA LEU A 143 -8.37 -15.34 -11.55
C LEU A 143 -8.36 -15.99 -12.96
N GLU A 144 -7.24 -16.45 -13.48
CA GLU A 144 -7.18 -17.08 -14.81
C GLU A 144 -7.73 -18.52 -14.81
N THR A 145 -7.79 -19.18 -13.66
CA THR A 145 -8.24 -20.58 -13.56
C THR A 145 -9.44 -20.73 -12.62
N GLU A 146 -10.26 -21.75 -12.86
CA GLU A 146 -11.40 -22.06 -11.98
C GLU A 146 -10.96 -22.41 -10.55
N ILE A 147 -9.84 -23.13 -10.40
CA ILE A 147 -9.29 -23.47 -9.09
C ILE A 147 -8.83 -22.21 -8.36
N GLY A 148 -8.08 -21.34 -9.03
CA GLY A 148 -7.61 -20.09 -8.43
C GLY A 148 -8.76 -19.16 -8.04
N ARG A 149 -9.82 -19.05 -8.86
CA ARG A 149 -11.05 -18.30 -8.53
C ARG A 149 -11.69 -18.79 -7.23
N ARG A 150 -11.84 -20.11 -7.06
CA ARG A 150 -12.41 -20.69 -5.83
C ARG A 150 -11.55 -20.39 -4.60
N GLU A 151 -10.23 -20.49 -4.74
CA GLU A 151 -9.32 -20.22 -3.62
C GLU A 151 -9.27 -18.73 -3.27
N ILE A 152 -9.41 -17.81 -4.25
CA ILE A 152 -9.54 -16.37 -4.00
C ILE A 152 -10.77 -16.08 -3.14
N ILE A 153 -11.92 -16.69 -3.43
CA ILE A 153 -13.14 -16.48 -2.64
C ILE A 153 -12.95 -16.93 -1.19
N LYS A 154 -12.31 -18.10 -0.98
CA LYS A 154 -11.98 -18.58 0.37
C LYS A 154 -11.02 -17.65 1.08
N PHE A 155 -10.01 -17.16 0.37
CA PHE A 155 -9.02 -16.23 0.90
C PHE A 155 -9.64 -14.89 1.27
N ASP A 156 -10.48 -14.31 0.41
CA ASP A 156 -11.20 -13.05 0.70
C ASP A 156 -12.08 -13.19 1.96
N ASN A 157 -12.81 -14.30 2.09
CA ASN A 157 -13.56 -14.60 3.32
C ASN A 157 -12.64 -14.66 4.55
N MET A 158 -11.49 -15.35 4.45
CA MET A 158 -10.48 -15.41 5.51
C MET A 158 -9.95 -14.03 5.90
N LEU A 159 -9.67 -13.15 4.94
CA LEU A 159 -9.17 -11.79 5.20
C LEU A 159 -10.20 -10.91 5.93
N ARG A 160 -11.49 -11.13 5.67
CA ARG A 160 -12.60 -10.42 6.32
C ARG A 160 -12.93 -10.95 7.72
N HIS A 161 -12.50 -12.17 8.04
CA HIS A 161 -12.72 -12.75 9.36
C HIS A 161 -11.94 -12.01 10.47
N ALA A 162 -12.32 -12.25 11.73
CA ALA A 162 -11.71 -11.63 12.92
C ALA A 162 -11.72 -10.08 12.91
N LYS A 163 -12.89 -9.48 12.66
CA LYS A 163 -13.12 -8.01 12.65
C LYS A 163 -12.20 -7.25 11.66
N ASN A 164 -11.94 -7.81 10.48
CA ASN A 164 -11.03 -7.22 9.47
C ASN A 164 -9.60 -6.97 9.98
N SER A 165 -9.13 -7.75 10.96
CA SER A 165 -7.75 -7.68 11.44
C SER A 165 -6.72 -8.10 10.39
N LEU A 166 -7.16 -8.88 9.38
CA LEU A 166 -6.34 -9.35 8.27
C LEU A 166 -6.59 -8.58 6.97
N ASN A 167 -7.20 -7.40 7.02
CA ASN A 167 -7.42 -6.60 5.82
C ASN A 167 -6.08 -6.00 5.30
N PRO A 168 -5.61 -6.37 4.08
CA PRO A 168 -4.38 -5.83 3.51
C PRO A 168 -4.63 -4.47 2.83
N GLY A 169 -4.98 -3.47 3.63
CA GLY A 169 -5.31 -2.11 3.18
C GLY A 169 -4.17 -1.45 2.37
N PRO A 170 -2.95 -1.34 2.93
CA PRO A 170 -1.80 -0.80 2.21
C PRO A 170 -1.53 -1.48 0.86
N THR A 171 -1.72 -2.80 0.77
CA THR A 171 -1.62 -3.51 -0.51
C THR A 171 -2.63 -2.99 -1.53
N ALA A 172 -3.89 -2.77 -1.12
CA ALA A 172 -4.93 -2.20 -1.98
C ALA A 172 -4.64 -0.74 -2.39
N ASP A 173 -4.08 0.06 -1.48
CA ASP A 173 -3.65 1.44 -1.78
C ASP A 173 -2.53 1.46 -2.84
N ILE A 174 -1.55 0.56 -2.73
CA ILE A 174 -0.48 0.41 -3.71
C ILE A 174 -1.02 -0.03 -5.08
N VAL A 175 -2.00 -0.95 -5.11
CA VAL A 175 -2.67 -1.34 -6.37
C VAL A 175 -3.40 -0.14 -6.99
N SER A 176 -4.02 0.70 -6.18
CA SER A 176 -4.64 1.95 -6.66
C SER A 176 -3.60 2.88 -7.30
N ALA A 177 -2.40 2.99 -6.70
CA ALA A 177 -1.29 3.73 -7.30
C ALA A 177 -0.79 3.10 -8.62
N VAL A 178 -0.78 1.77 -8.73
CA VAL A 178 -0.46 1.05 -9.98
C VAL A 178 -1.47 1.36 -11.09
N LEU A 179 -2.77 1.40 -10.76
CA LEU A 179 -3.82 1.74 -11.72
C LEU A 179 -3.69 3.21 -12.17
N ALA A 180 -3.47 4.13 -11.22
CA ALA A 180 -3.23 5.53 -11.53
C ALA A 180 -2.01 5.73 -12.43
N LEU A 181 -0.89 5.06 -12.13
CA LEU A 181 0.30 5.03 -12.98
C LEU A 181 -0.03 4.51 -14.38
N SER A 182 -0.81 3.43 -14.49
CA SER A 182 -1.20 2.88 -15.79
C SER A 182 -1.98 3.88 -16.63
N ILE A 183 -2.93 4.59 -16.03
CA ILE A 183 -3.72 5.64 -16.71
C ILE A 183 -2.82 6.81 -17.14
N LEU A 184 -1.90 7.25 -16.27
CA LEU A 184 -0.96 8.33 -16.57
C LEU A 184 0.01 7.97 -17.69
N GLU A 185 0.36 6.68 -17.83
CA GLU A 185 1.17 6.14 -18.93
C GLU A 185 0.33 5.78 -20.18
N GLY A 186 -0.95 6.18 -20.21
CA GLY A 186 -1.80 6.14 -21.40
C GLY A 186 -2.74 4.94 -21.52
N PHE A 187 -2.86 4.09 -20.49
CA PHE A 187 -3.85 3.02 -20.48
C PHE A 187 -5.28 3.60 -20.48
N ARG A 188 -6.13 3.06 -21.35
CA ARG A 188 -7.56 3.39 -21.47
C ARG A 188 -8.36 2.10 -21.26
N PRO A 189 -9.11 1.97 -20.14
CA PRO A 189 -9.96 0.82 -19.83
C PRO A 189 -11.04 0.56 -20.87
#